data_AF-W4LCB4-F1
#
_entry.id   AF-W4LCB4-F1
#
_cell.length_a   1.000
_cell.length_b   1.000
_cell.length_c   1.000
_cell.angle_alpha   90.00
_cell.angle_beta   90.00
_cell.angle_gamma   90.00
#
_symmetry.space_group_name_H-M   'P 1'
#
loop_
_entity.id
_entity.type
_entity.pdbx_description
1 polymer ?
#
loop_
_entity_poly.entity_id
_entity_poly.type
_entity_poly.pdbx_seq_one_letter_code
_entity_poly.pdbx_strand_id
1 'polypeptide(L)'
;AYLERLALGDVTPSELNDIRRFAEDKFSLSLPATFEQRSDQEQAELLFQALHRPLRICGVVPNTGEPGGGPFWVRHADGTTSLQIVETSQVDTSVETQQTILQKSTHFNPVNLVCGVRDFRSQPFDLMRFTDPEAGFISQKSHDGRALKALELPGLWNGAMAKWNTVFVEVPITTFNPVKTVLDLLRPEHQPAPSARLDDG
;
A
#
# COMPACT_ATOMS: atom_id res chain seq x y z
N ALA A 1 14.78 17.19 -5.53
CA ALA A 1 14.21 18.54 -5.36
C ALA A 1 13.70 18.78 -3.93
N TYR A 2 12.44 18.48 -3.57
CA TYR A 2 11.90 18.88 -2.25
C TYR A 2 12.64 18.30 -1.04
N LEU A 3 12.94 16.99 -1.03
CA LEU A 3 13.70 16.37 0.07
C LEU A 3 15.11 16.92 0.23
N GLU A 4 15.77 17.29 -0.87
CA GLU A 4 17.11 17.91 -0.82
C GLU A 4 17.04 19.28 -0.15
N ARG A 5 16.03 20.07 -0.49
CA ARG A 5 15.84 21.40 0.07
C ARG A 5 15.50 21.38 1.55
N LEU A 6 14.57 20.50 1.94
CA LEU A 6 14.27 20.24 3.35
C LEU A 6 15.53 19.79 4.13
N ALA A 7 16.36 18.93 3.53
CA ALA A 7 17.61 18.47 4.16
C ALA A 7 18.65 19.58 4.32
N LEU A 8 18.66 20.58 3.44
CA LEU A 8 19.55 21.75 3.53
C LEU A 8 19.04 22.82 4.51
N GLY A 9 17.77 22.75 4.93
CA GLY A 9 17.13 23.79 5.74
C GLY A 9 16.87 25.11 5.01
N ASP A 10 17.08 25.14 3.68
CA ASP A 10 16.92 26.32 2.84
C ASP A 10 15.54 26.30 2.16
N VAL A 11 14.50 26.48 2.98
CA VAL A 11 13.11 26.43 2.55
C VAL A 11 12.37 27.65 3.08
N THR A 12 11.80 28.43 2.16
CA THR A 12 10.95 29.57 2.52
C THR A 12 9.56 29.10 2.94
N PRO A 13 8.77 29.94 3.65
CA PRO A 13 7.40 29.59 4.02
C PRO A 13 6.49 29.23 2.83
N SER A 14 6.68 29.88 1.68
CA SER A 14 5.92 29.55 0.46
C SER A 14 6.21 28.14 -0.01
N GLU A 15 7.47 27.73 0.05
CA GLU A 15 7.91 26.42 -0.43
C GLU A 15 7.54 25.32 0.55
N LEU A 16 7.52 25.60 1.86
CA LEU A 16 6.94 24.68 2.84
C LEU A 16 5.48 24.39 2.54
N ASN A 17 4.70 25.40 2.19
CA ASN A 17 3.30 25.24 1.79
C ASN A 17 3.17 24.42 0.49
N ASP A 18 4.04 24.65 -0.50
CA ASP A 18 4.05 23.86 -1.74
C ASP A 18 4.40 22.39 -1.49
N ILE A 19 5.39 22.13 -0.64
CA ILE A 19 5.81 20.78 -0.25
C ILE A 19 4.69 20.08 0.52
N ARG A 20 4.01 20.80 1.42
CA ARG A 20 2.83 20.28 2.12
C ARG A 20 1.73 19.88 1.15
N ARG A 21 1.34 20.79 0.24
CA ARG A 21 0.34 20.48 -0.79
C ARG A 21 0.74 19.28 -1.61
N PHE A 22 2.02 19.16 -1.96
CA PHE A 22 2.52 17.98 -2.64
C PHE A 22 2.35 16.69 -1.82
N ALA A 23 2.65 16.71 -0.51
CA ALA A 23 2.45 15.56 0.37
C ALA A 23 0.96 15.17 0.48
N GLU A 24 0.07 16.15 0.63
CA GLU A 24 -1.37 15.97 0.74
C GLU A 24 -1.98 15.52 -0.60
N ASP A 25 -1.66 16.18 -1.71
CA ASP A 25 -2.30 15.93 -3.00
C ASP A 25 -1.74 14.70 -3.74
N LYS A 26 -0.43 14.44 -3.64
CA LYS A 26 0.23 13.36 -4.40
C LYS A 26 0.33 12.06 -3.62
N PHE A 27 0.44 12.14 -2.30
CA PHE A 27 0.53 10.95 -1.45
C PHE A 27 -0.67 10.75 -0.52
N SER A 28 -1.63 11.69 -0.52
CA SER A 28 -2.80 11.63 0.38
C SER A 28 -2.40 11.47 1.84
N LEU A 29 -1.26 12.07 2.21
CA LEU A 29 -0.78 12.10 3.59
C LEU A 29 -1.51 13.20 4.33
N SER A 30 -2.07 12.89 5.50
CA SER A 30 -2.45 13.94 6.42
C SER A 30 -1.29 14.28 7.35
N LEU A 31 -1.13 15.55 7.68
CA LEU A 31 -0.17 15.98 8.69
C LEU A 31 -0.84 16.04 10.07
N PRO A 32 -0.05 16.01 11.17
CA PRO A 32 -0.60 16.14 12.51
C PRO A 32 -1.43 17.42 12.65
N ALA A 33 -2.52 17.38 13.42
CA ALA A 33 -3.41 18.53 13.62
C ALA A 33 -2.70 19.79 14.17
N THR A 34 -1.54 19.59 14.81
CA THR A 34 -0.70 20.66 15.37
C THR A 34 0.29 21.25 14.37
N PHE A 35 0.35 20.76 13.13
CA PHE A 35 1.36 21.13 12.13
C PHE A 35 1.46 22.66 11.92
N GLU A 36 0.32 23.33 11.70
CA GLU A 36 0.26 24.78 11.45
C GLU A 36 0.71 25.63 12.66
N GLN A 37 0.71 25.05 13.85
CA GLN A 37 1.08 25.73 15.10
C GLN A 37 2.58 25.58 15.40
N ARG A 38 3.29 24.79 14.60
CA ARG A 38 4.74 24.55 14.72
C ARG A 38 5.52 25.64 14.00
N SER A 39 6.75 25.85 14.45
CA SER A 39 7.71 26.70 13.75
C SER A 39 8.02 26.15 12.34
N ASP A 40 8.47 27.01 11.43
CA ASP A 40 8.83 26.62 10.06
C ASP A 40 9.85 25.48 10.04
N GLN A 41 10.80 25.47 10.97
CA GLN A 41 11.79 24.41 11.11
C GLN A 41 11.13 23.07 11.50
N GLU A 42 10.27 23.07 12.51
CA GLU A 42 9.53 21.87 12.92
C GLU A 42 8.59 21.37 11.81
N GLN A 43 7.96 22.28 11.06
CA GLN A 43 7.16 21.92 9.89
C GLN A 43 8.01 21.25 8.80
N ALA A 44 9.19 21.80 8.52
CA ALA A 44 10.15 21.23 7.57
C ALA A 44 10.57 19.81 8.00
N GLU A 45 10.86 19.62 9.29
CA GLU A 45 11.23 18.31 9.85
C GLU A 45 10.08 17.30 9.72
N LEU A 46 8.85 17.69 10.04
CA LEU A 46 7.67 16.83 9.89
C LEU A 46 7.42 16.45 8.42
N LEU A 47 7.51 17.41 7.50
CA LEU A 47 7.38 17.15 6.06
C LEU A 47 8.49 16.23 5.56
N PHE A 48 9.73 16.42 6.03
CA PHE A 48 10.84 15.54 5.68
C PHE A 48 10.60 14.13 6.19
N GLN A 49 10.18 13.94 7.44
CA GLN A 49 9.88 12.62 8.00
C GLN A 49 8.70 11.92 7.31
N ALA A 50 7.71 12.69 6.83
CA ALA A 50 6.57 12.17 6.09
C ALA A 50 6.96 11.75 4.66
N LEU A 51 7.76 12.56 3.96
CA LEU A 51 8.12 12.33 2.56
C LEU A 51 9.35 11.40 2.39
N HIS A 52 10.27 11.40 3.34
CA HIS A 52 11.51 10.62 3.30
C HIS A 52 11.25 9.17 3.76
N ARG A 53 10.46 8.46 2.98
CA ARG A 53 10.06 7.07 3.20
C ARG A 53 10.18 6.29 1.88
N PRO A 54 10.31 4.96 1.92
CA PRO A 54 10.18 4.15 0.72
C PRO A 54 8.82 4.37 0.04
N LEU A 55 8.78 4.20 -1.28
CA LEU A 55 7.60 4.40 -2.10
C LEU A 55 7.09 3.05 -2.63
N ARG A 56 5.77 2.86 -2.62
CA ARG A 56 5.12 1.82 -3.41
C ARG A 56 4.03 2.44 -4.29
N ILE A 57 4.07 2.10 -5.57
CA ILE A 57 2.99 2.37 -6.52
C ILE A 57 2.24 1.06 -6.71
N CYS A 58 0.97 1.07 -6.34
CA CYS A 58 0.09 -0.08 -6.32
C CYS A 58 -0.88 0.03 -7.49
N GLY A 59 -0.77 -0.87 -8.46
CA GLY A 59 -1.82 -1.06 -9.45
C GLY A 59 -3.08 -1.55 -8.75
N VAL A 60 -4.24 -1.02 -9.12
CA VAL A 60 -5.56 -1.48 -8.67
C VAL A 60 -6.48 -1.70 -9.86
N VAL A 61 -7.42 -2.62 -9.76
CA VAL A 61 -8.42 -2.90 -10.80
C VAL A 61 -9.83 -2.75 -10.22
N PRO A 62 -10.86 -2.46 -11.05
CA PRO A 62 -12.24 -2.44 -10.58
C PRO A 62 -12.61 -3.75 -9.87
N ASN A 63 -13.30 -3.64 -8.74
CA ASN A 63 -13.70 -4.81 -7.97
C ASN A 63 -14.88 -5.52 -8.65
N THR A 64 -14.68 -6.79 -9.02
CA THR A 64 -15.69 -7.66 -9.64
C THR A 64 -16.31 -8.66 -8.65
N GLY A 65 -16.17 -8.41 -7.34
CA GLY A 65 -16.63 -9.31 -6.27
C GLY A 65 -15.57 -10.29 -5.79
N GLU A 66 -14.31 -10.07 -6.15
CA GLU A 66 -13.19 -10.93 -5.74
C GLU A 66 -12.83 -10.67 -4.27
N PRO A 67 -12.64 -11.73 -3.45
CA PRO A 67 -12.19 -11.57 -2.09
C PRO A 67 -10.70 -11.16 -2.03
N GLY A 68 -10.39 -10.24 -1.13
CA GLY A 68 -9.03 -9.88 -0.71
C GLY A 68 -8.92 -8.39 -0.35
N GLY A 69 -7.75 -7.80 -0.59
CA GLY A 69 -7.42 -6.45 -0.17
C GLY A 69 -7.68 -5.37 -1.22
N GLY A 70 -7.96 -4.17 -0.73
CA GLY A 70 -8.25 -3.00 -1.57
C GLY A 70 -7.60 -1.73 -1.03
N PRO A 71 -7.70 -0.61 -1.78
CA PRO A 71 -7.18 0.69 -1.36
C PRO A 71 -8.09 1.34 -0.31
N PHE A 72 -7.55 1.68 0.87
CA PHE A 72 -8.28 2.38 1.91
C PHE A 72 -7.41 3.42 2.62
N TRP A 73 -8.05 4.42 3.23
CA TRP A 73 -7.41 5.27 4.23
C TRP A 73 -7.39 4.55 5.58
N VAL A 74 -6.20 4.40 6.15
CA VAL A 74 -5.99 3.91 7.51
C VAL A 74 -5.67 5.09 8.40
N ARG A 75 -6.33 5.16 9.56
CA ARG A 75 -6.04 6.14 10.62
C ARG A 75 -5.03 5.54 11.60
N HIS A 76 -3.97 6.27 11.87
CA HIS A 76 -2.90 5.92 12.79
C HIS A 76 -3.20 6.41 14.21
N ALA A 77 -2.44 5.90 15.18
CA ALA A 77 -2.60 6.25 16.60
C ALA A 77 -2.41 7.76 16.89
N ASP A 78 -1.60 8.44 16.09
CA ASP A 78 -1.36 9.90 16.19
C ASP A 78 -2.48 10.74 15.53
N GLY A 79 -3.52 10.10 15.00
CA GLY A 79 -4.64 10.73 14.33
C GLY A 79 -4.41 11.03 12.85
N THR A 80 -3.20 10.82 12.33
CA THR A 80 -2.93 10.97 10.91
C THR A 80 -3.55 9.82 10.10
N THR A 81 -3.71 10.03 8.80
CA THR A 81 -4.18 9.04 7.84
C THR A 81 -3.20 8.88 6.70
N SER A 82 -3.19 7.67 6.14
CA SER A 82 -2.44 7.35 4.91
C SER A 82 -3.16 6.29 4.10
N LEU A 83 -2.90 6.27 2.80
CA LEU A 83 -3.36 5.23 1.88
C LEU A 83 -2.64 3.89 2.15
N GLN A 84 -3.40 2.81 2.26
CA GLN A 84 -2.91 1.46 2.57
C GLN A 84 -3.71 0.39 1.80
N ILE A 85 -3.14 -0.81 1.66
CA ILE A 85 -3.82 -1.97 1.06
C ILE A 85 -4.44 -2.78 2.19
N VAL A 86 -5.70 -2.56 2.52
CA VAL A 86 -6.35 -3.24 3.66
C VAL A 86 -7.03 -4.52 3.17
N GLU A 87 -6.64 -5.64 3.75
CA GLU A 87 -7.30 -6.92 3.53
C GLU A 87 -8.65 -6.95 4.25
N THR A 88 -9.64 -7.63 3.67
CA THR A 88 -10.97 -7.76 4.29
C THR A 88 -10.89 -8.34 5.71
N SER A 89 -9.93 -9.24 5.99
CA SER A 89 -9.71 -9.81 7.32
C SER A 89 -9.19 -8.82 8.36
N GLN A 90 -8.72 -7.64 7.95
CA GLN A 90 -8.26 -6.57 8.84
C GLN A 90 -9.38 -5.56 9.16
N VAL A 91 -10.56 -5.71 8.55
CA VAL A 91 -11.71 -4.84 8.77
C VAL A 91 -12.60 -5.44 9.85
N ASP A 92 -12.96 -4.65 10.86
CA ASP A 92 -13.91 -5.09 11.88
C ASP A 92 -15.34 -4.99 11.34
N THR A 93 -15.88 -6.12 10.92
CA THR A 93 -17.23 -6.21 10.34
C THR A 93 -18.34 -6.05 11.38
N SER A 94 -18.03 -6.02 12.68
CA SER A 94 -19.01 -5.68 13.72
C SER A 94 -19.26 -4.17 13.80
N VAL A 95 -18.35 -3.36 13.25
CA VAL A 95 -18.47 -1.90 13.19
C VAL A 95 -19.16 -1.49 11.88
N GLU A 96 -20.39 -1.01 11.98
CA GLU A 96 -21.25 -0.66 10.84
C GLU A 96 -20.58 0.34 9.86
N THR A 97 -19.83 1.30 10.39
CA THR A 97 -19.13 2.29 9.56
C THR A 97 -18.01 1.66 8.72
N GLN A 98 -17.24 0.74 9.31
CA GLN A 98 -16.19 0.01 8.58
C GLN A 98 -16.80 -0.94 7.55
N GLN A 99 -17.87 -1.65 7.91
CA GLN A 99 -18.60 -2.51 7.00
C GLN A 99 -19.15 -1.73 5.79
N THR A 100 -19.72 -0.54 6.03
CA THR A 100 -20.22 0.34 4.98
C THR A 100 -19.10 0.82 4.04
N ILE A 101 -17.92 1.15 4.59
CA ILE A 101 -16.75 1.55 3.78
C ILE A 101 -16.29 0.38 2.90
N LEU A 102 -16.19 -0.82 3.48
CA LEU A 102 -15.80 -2.04 2.76
C LEU A 102 -16.77 -2.34 1.60
N GLN A 103 -18.09 -2.27 1.85
CA GLN A 103 -19.12 -2.51 0.83
C GLN A 103 -19.11 -1.49 -0.32
N LYS A 104 -18.61 -0.28 -0.06
CA LYS A 104 -18.47 0.78 -1.08
C LYS A 104 -17.14 0.74 -1.82
N SER A 105 -16.27 -0.24 -1.51
CA SER A 105 -14.99 -0.36 -2.20
C SER A 105 -15.20 -0.67 -3.68
N THR A 106 -14.68 0.23 -4.53
CA THR A 106 -14.79 0.12 -5.98
C THR A 106 -13.63 -0.64 -6.62
N HIS A 107 -12.54 -0.87 -5.87
CA HIS A 107 -11.28 -1.38 -6.40
C HIS A 107 -10.71 -2.51 -5.54
N PHE A 108 -9.89 -3.33 -6.19
CA PHE A 108 -9.18 -4.46 -5.61
C PHE A 108 -7.69 -4.38 -5.98
N ASN A 109 -6.82 -4.91 -5.11
CA ASN A 109 -5.37 -4.96 -5.34
C ASN A 109 -4.97 -6.29 -6.06
N PRO A 110 -4.63 -6.27 -7.36
CA PRO A 110 -4.12 -7.43 -8.11
C PRO A 110 -2.68 -7.84 -7.76
N VAL A 111 -2.08 -7.26 -6.72
CA VAL A 111 -0.69 -7.53 -6.29
C VAL A 111 0.33 -7.07 -7.34
N ASN A 112 0.08 -5.92 -7.95
CA ASN A 112 0.99 -5.28 -8.91
C ASN A 112 1.64 -4.07 -8.23
N LEU A 113 2.95 -4.17 -7.96
CA LEU A 113 3.69 -3.19 -7.17
C LEU A 113 4.97 -2.77 -7.88
N VAL A 114 5.21 -1.46 -7.93
CA VAL A 114 6.52 -0.89 -8.25
C VAL A 114 7.05 -0.19 -7.01
N CYS A 115 8.23 -0.59 -6.56
CA CYS A 115 8.80 -0.14 -5.29
C CYS A 115 10.02 0.76 -5.50
N GLY A 116 10.00 1.95 -4.90
CA GLY A 116 11.15 2.83 -4.73
C GLY A 116 11.79 2.58 -3.35
N VAL A 117 12.94 1.91 -3.34
CA VAL A 117 13.63 1.47 -2.10
C VAL A 117 14.91 2.25 -1.79
N ARG A 118 15.13 3.36 -2.49
CA ARG A 118 16.28 4.24 -2.30
C ARG A 118 15.83 5.65 -1.96
N ASP A 119 16.60 6.32 -1.12
CA ASP A 119 16.38 7.71 -0.75
C ASP A 119 16.70 8.68 -1.90
N PHE A 120 16.46 9.97 -1.65
CA PHE A 120 16.74 11.03 -2.62
C PHE A 120 18.23 11.18 -2.99
N ARG A 121 19.14 10.53 -2.23
CA ARG A 121 20.60 10.46 -2.50
C ARG A 121 20.99 9.10 -3.09
N SER A 122 20.02 8.33 -3.58
CA SER A 122 20.18 6.98 -4.12
C SER A 122 20.71 5.94 -3.12
N GLN A 123 20.69 6.23 -1.81
CA GLN A 123 21.08 5.28 -0.77
C GLN A 123 19.93 4.33 -0.46
N PRO A 124 20.16 3.02 -0.28
CA PRO A 124 19.10 2.09 0.06
C PRO A 124 18.51 2.41 1.45
N PHE A 125 17.19 2.34 1.56
CA PHE A 125 16.52 2.40 2.85
C PHE A 125 16.75 1.10 3.64
N ASP A 126 16.91 1.23 4.95
CA ASP A 126 16.67 0.11 5.87
C ASP A 126 15.15 -0.09 6.01
N LEU A 127 14.61 -1.02 5.21
CA LEU A 127 13.17 -1.26 5.11
C LEU A 127 12.55 -1.73 6.43
N MET A 128 13.33 -2.35 7.33
CA MET A 128 12.84 -2.82 8.62
C MET A 128 12.34 -1.67 9.50
N ARG A 129 12.88 -0.46 9.30
CA ARG A 129 12.44 0.76 10.01
C ARG A 129 11.05 1.24 9.60
N PHE A 130 10.55 0.75 8.47
CA PHE A 130 9.26 1.16 7.88
C PHE A 130 8.18 0.07 7.98
N THR A 131 8.42 -0.94 8.83
CA THR A 131 7.44 -1.98 9.18
C THR A 131 6.56 -1.56 10.36
N ASP A 132 5.46 -2.27 10.56
CA ASP A 132 4.68 -2.29 11.79
C ASP A 132 4.80 -3.68 12.45
N PRO A 133 5.64 -3.81 13.49
CA PRO A 133 5.80 -5.06 14.24
C PRO A 133 4.52 -5.56 14.93
N GLU A 134 3.57 -4.68 15.22
CA GLU A 134 2.32 -5.02 15.90
C GLU A 134 1.31 -5.66 14.94
N ALA A 135 1.50 -5.50 13.63
CA ALA A 135 0.67 -6.11 12.59
C ALA A 135 0.99 -7.60 12.31
N GLY A 136 1.77 -8.26 13.17
CA GLY A 136 1.91 -9.71 13.16
C GLY A 136 0.61 -10.41 13.54
N PHE A 137 0.37 -11.62 13.02
CA PHE A 137 -0.83 -12.39 13.35
C PHE A 137 -0.50 -13.84 13.68
N ILE A 138 -1.35 -14.47 14.49
CA ILE A 138 -1.22 -15.89 14.81
C ILE A 138 -2.05 -16.69 13.79
N SER A 139 -1.40 -17.48 12.96
CA SER A 139 -2.07 -18.42 12.06
C SER A 139 -2.19 -19.80 12.70
N GLN A 140 -3.29 -20.49 12.41
CA GLN A 140 -3.45 -21.91 12.72
C GLN A 140 -2.98 -22.71 11.52
N LYS A 141 -1.99 -23.57 11.72
CA LYS A 141 -1.48 -24.50 10.69
C LYS A 141 -1.67 -25.93 11.16
N SER A 142 -1.79 -26.86 10.23
CA SER A 142 -1.68 -28.29 10.52
C SER A 142 -0.37 -28.82 9.96
N HIS A 143 0.35 -29.59 10.76
CA HIS A 143 1.53 -30.33 10.32
C HIS A 143 1.44 -31.73 10.91
N ASP A 144 1.49 -32.76 10.07
CA ASP A 144 1.34 -34.17 10.44
C ASP A 144 0.13 -34.46 11.35
N GLY A 145 -1.02 -33.86 11.01
CA GLY A 145 -2.27 -34.06 11.74
C GLY A 145 -2.35 -33.34 13.10
N ARG A 146 -1.33 -32.56 13.48
CA ARG A 146 -1.33 -31.74 14.70
C ARG A 146 -1.61 -30.28 14.37
N ALA A 147 -2.49 -29.68 15.14
CA ALA A 147 -2.71 -28.23 15.10
C ALA A 147 -1.51 -27.51 15.72
N LEU A 148 -0.96 -26.55 14.98
CA LEU A 148 0.12 -25.66 15.38
C LEU A 148 -0.39 -24.23 15.34
N LYS A 149 0.09 -23.41 16.29
CA LYS A 149 -0.04 -21.96 16.23
C LYS A 149 1.29 -21.41 15.75
N ALA A 150 1.30 -20.73 14.62
CA ALA A 150 2.48 -20.04 14.11
C ALA A 150 2.29 -18.54 14.30
N LEU A 151 3.28 -17.87 14.89
CA LEU A 151 3.34 -16.41 14.85
C LEU A 151 3.92 -16.02 13.50
N GLU A 152 3.11 -15.40 12.66
CA GLU A 152 3.57 -14.85 11.40
C GLU A 152 4.05 -13.42 11.65
N LEU A 153 5.29 -13.15 11.25
CA LEU A 153 5.81 -11.79 11.19
C LEU A 153 4.88 -10.93 10.32
N PRO A 154 4.87 -9.61 10.48
CA PRO A 154 4.08 -8.69 9.66
C PRO A 154 4.47 -8.85 8.19
N GLY A 155 3.79 -9.74 7.47
CA GLY A 155 4.15 -10.17 6.12
C GLY A 155 3.22 -9.65 5.03
N LEU A 156 2.00 -9.27 5.42
CA LEU A 156 1.05 -8.62 4.52
C LEU A 156 1.42 -7.15 4.32
N TRP A 157 0.89 -6.55 3.25
CA TRP A 157 1.25 -5.22 2.76
C TRP A 157 1.38 -4.15 3.84
N ASN A 158 0.42 -4.11 4.77
CA ASN A 158 0.36 -3.08 5.80
C ASN A 158 1.23 -3.38 7.01
N GLY A 159 1.74 -4.61 7.15
CA GLY A 159 2.72 -4.95 8.19
C GLY A 159 4.15 -4.69 7.72
N ALA A 160 4.53 -5.28 6.58
CA ALA A 160 5.89 -5.13 6.03
C ALA A 160 6.17 -3.73 5.46
N MET A 161 5.12 -3.02 5.01
CA MET A 161 5.24 -1.71 4.37
C MET A 161 4.35 -0.64 5.02
N ALA A 162 4.09 -0.76 6.32
CA ALA A 162 3.18 0.11 7.09
C ALA A 162 3.48 1.61 6.90
N LYS A 163 4.78 1.95 6.92
CA LYS A 163 5.26 3.35 6.90
C LYS A 163 5.82 3.72 5.53
N TRP A 164 5.30 3.14 4.46
CA TRP A 164 5.66 3.49 3.09
C TRP A 164 4.70 4.55 2.54
N ASN A 165 5.22 5.43 1.68
CA ASN A 165 4.36 6.29 0.87
C ASN A 165 3.69 5.43 -0.20
N THR A 166 2.37 5.54 -0.30
CA THR A 166 1.54 4.68 -1.15
C THR A 166 0.81 5.52 -2.17
N VAL A 167 0.88 5.12 -3.43
CA VAL A 167 0.10 5.71 -4.52
C VAL A 167 -0.66 4.59 -5.22
N PHE A 168 -1.96 4.79 -5.44
CA PHE A 168 -2.79 3.86 -6.19
C PHE A 168 -2.98 4.36 -7.63
N VAL A 169 -2.86 3.44 -8.58
CA VAL A 169 -3.07 3.71 -10.00
C VAL A 169 -4.02 2.65 -10.53
N GLU A 170 -5.14 3.06 -11.11
CA GLU A 170 -6.01 2.13 -11.82
C GLU A 170 -5.28 1.59 -13.06
N VAL A 171 -5.24 0.26 -13.20
CA VAL A 171 -4.64 -0.44 -14.34
C VAL A 171 -5.70 -1.28 -15.05
N PRO A 172 -5.51 -1.63 -16.34
CA PRO A 172 -6.47 -2.46 -17.05
C PRO A 172 -6.69 -3.80 -16.35
N ILE A 173 -7.95 -4.23 -16.21
CA ILE A 173 -8.29 -5.51 -15.55
C ILE A 173 -7.62 -6.72 -16.22
N THR A 174 -7.28 -6.62 -17.51
CA THR A 174 -6.56 -7.64 -18.27
C THR A 174 -5.15 -7.93 -17.75
N THR A 175 -4.58 -7.03 -16.94
CA THR A 175 -3.30 -7.26 -16.24
C THR A 175 -3.44 -8.22 -15.05
N PHE A 176 -4.67 -8.56 -14.66
CA PHE A 176 -4.96 -9.42 -13.52
C PHE A 176 -5.65 -10.73 -13.95
N ASN A 177 -4.87 -11.82 -13.97
CA ASN A 177 -5.36 -13.17 -14.28
C ASN A 177 -5.01 -14.12 -13.13
N PRO A 178 -5.77 -14.10 -12.02
CA PRO A 178 -5.46 -14.90 -10.83
C PRO A 178 -5.80 -16.38 -11.04
N VAL A 179 -4.98 -17.26 -10.47
CA VAL A 179 -5.25 -18.69 -10.36
C VAL A 179 -5.44 -19.02 -8.88
N LYS A 180 -6.68 -19.18 -8.44
CA LYS A 180 -7.04 -19.52 -7.04
C LYS A 180 -7.32 -21.01 -6.88
N THR A 181 -7.82 -21.65 -7.93
CA THR A 181 -8.12 -23.08 -8.01
C THR A 181 -7.48 -23.68 -9.25
N VAL A 182 -7.32 -25.02 -9.28
CA VAL A 182 -6.81 -25.73 -10.46
C VAL A 182 -7.69 -25.48 -11.69
N LEU A 183 -9.00 -25.26 -11.52
CA LEU A 183 -9.92 -24.99 -12.61
C LEU A 183 -9.68 -23.62 -13.27
N ASP A 184 -9.09 -22.66 -12.55
CA ASP A 184 -8.79 -21.34 -13.13
C ASP A 184 -7.78 -21.44 -14.27
N LEU A 185 -6.92 -22.46 -14.28
CA LEU A 185 -6.00 -22.73 -15.38
C LEU A 185 -6.71 -23.03 -16.70
N LEU A 186 -7.98 -23.46 -16.67
CA LEU A 186 -8.77 -23.75 -17.89
C LEU A 186 -9.27 -22.48 -18.59
N ARG A 187 -9.15 -21.31 -17.95
CA ARG A 187 -9.58 -20.05 -18.55
C ARG A 187 -8.69 -19.71 -19.76
N PRO A 188 -9.24 -19.07 -20.82
CA PRO A 188 -8.49 -18.79 -22.05
C PRO A 188 -7.17 -18.04 -21.83
N GLU A 189 -7.11 -17.17 -20.82
CA GLU A 189 -5.93 -16.36 -20.48
C GLU A 189 -4.75 -17.20 -19.99
N HIS A 190 -5.01 -18.44 -19.56
CA HIS A 190 -4.01 -19.40 -19.08
C HIS A 190 -3.77 -20.56 -20.05
N GLN A 191 -4.53 -20.63 -21.14
CA GLN A 191 -4.37 -21.66 -22.15
C GLN A 191 -3.27 -21.26 -23.15
N PRO A 192 -2.53 -22.23 -23.71
CA PRO A 192 -1.67 -21.96 -24.86
C PRO A 192 -2.48 -21.30 -25.96
N ALA A 193 -1.90 -20.32 -26.66
CA ALA A 193 -2.50 -19.78 -27.86
C ALA A 193 -2.86 -20.96 -28.81
N PRO A 194 -4.02 -20.93 -29.49
CA PRO A 194 -4.40 -22.00 -30.39
C PRO A 194 -3.24 -22.23 -31.35
N SER A 195 -2.69 -23.46 -31.37
CA SER A 195 -1.68 -23.80 -32.37
C SER A 195 -2.30 -23.48 -33.72
N ALA A 196 -1.66 -22.61 -34.51
CA ALA A 196 -1.99 -22.47 -35.91
C ALA A 196 -1.96 -23.91 -36.46
N ARG A 197 -3.14 -24.46 -36.76
CA ARG A 197 -3.21 -25.74 -37.43
C ARG A 197 -2.42 -25.51 -38.71
N LEU A 198 -1.31 -26.24 -38.86
CA LEU A 198 -0.78 -26.45 -40.17
C LEU A 198 -1.93 -27.11 -40.91
N ASP A 199 -2.54 -26.35 -41.83
CA ASP A 199 -3.48 -26.89 -42.79
C ASP A 199 -2.67 -27.89 -43.62
N ASP A 200 -2.68 -29.14 -43.17
CA ASP A 200 -2.22 -30.28 -43.96
C ASP A 200 -3.25 -30.45 -45.09
N GLY A 201 -2.87 -29.96 -46.27
CA GLY A 201 -3.62 -30.08 -47.52
C GLY A 201 -3.73 -31.50 -48.05
#